data_AF-A0A1H0I8J4-F1
#
_entry.id   AF-A0A1H0I8J4-F1
#
_cell.length_a   1.000
_cell.length_b   1.000
_cell.length_c   1.000
_cell.angle_alpha   90.00
_cell.angle_beta   90.00
_cell.angle_gamma   90.00
#
_symmetry.space_group_name_H-M   'P 1'
#
loop_
_entity.id
_entity.type
_entity.pdbx_description
1 polymer ?
#
loop_
_entity_poly.entity_id
_entity_poly.type
_entity_poly.pdbx_seq_one_letter_code
_entity_poly.pdbx_strand_id
1 'polypeptide(L)'
;MNGWQRLWVVVCLVLAILIGWYTQLILPTEERTTYNHKSRISQLTSYLKDATASNYSSDYIASLREDIRKENEDFQKEISNMSKERTSYITYAINIWLGLSVALYITGWLIGWIYRGFRPKRV
;
A
#
# COMPACT_ATOMS: atom_id res chain seq x y z
N MET A 1 -30.34 16.03 11.95
CA MET A 1 -28.88 16.22 11.71
C MET A 1 -28.56 17.69 11.87
N ASN A 2 -27.82 18.07 12.91
CA ASN A 2 -27.48 19.48 13.15
C ASN A 2 -26.45 19.98 12.14
N GLY A 3 -26.45 21.28 11.82
CA GLY A 3 -25.47 21.88 10.89
C GLY A 3 -24.01 21.62 11.28
N TRP A 4 -23.75 21.54 12.59
CA TRP A 4 -22.45 21.15 13.15
C TRP A 4 -22.04 19.70 12.85
N GLN A 5 -22.97 18.74 12.87
CA GLN A 5 -22.65 17.35 12.51
C GLN A 5 -22.31 17.22 11.02
N ARG A 6 -22.98 17.99 10.16
CA ARG A 6 -22.70 17.98 8.71
C ARG A 6 -21.28 18.46 8.41
N LEU A 7 -20.79 19.49 9.13
CA LEU A 7 -19.43 20.00 8.98
C LEU A 7 -18.37 18.93 9.30
N TRP A 8 -18.54 18.20 10.41
CA TRP A 8 -17.59 17.15 10.82
C TRP A 8 -17.52 15.99 9.83
N VAL A 9 -18.67 15.60 9.26
CA VAL A 9 -18.70 14.57 8.21
C VAL A 9 -17.88 15.01 6.99
N VAL A 10 -18.00 16.28 6.57
CA VAL A 10 -17.22 16.82 5.45
C VAL A 10 -15.72 16.82 5.76
N VAL A 11 -15.32 17.22 6.98
CA VAL A 11 -13.90 17.18 7.40
C VAL A 11 -13.35 15.76 7.42
N CYS A 12 -14.10 14.78 7.94
CA CYS A 12 -13.68 13.37 7.91
C CYS A 12 -13.51 12.85 6.48
N LEU A 13 -14.37 13.30 5.56
CA LEU A 13 -14.32 12.90 4.16
C LEU A 13 -13.12 13.50 3.43
N VAL A 14 -12.77 14.76 3.72
CA VAL A 14 -11.53 15.38 3.22
C VAL A 14 -10.29 14.67 3.75
N LEU A 15 -10.27 14.31 5.05
CA LEU A 15 -9.17 13.54 5.63
C LEU A 15 -9.05 12.14 5.02
N ALA A 16 -10.17 11.48 4.71
CA ALA A 16 -10.17 10.20 4.01
C ALA A 16 -9.49 10.31 2.64
N ILE A 17 -9.81 11.37 1.89
CA ILE A 17 -9.23 11.64 0.56
C ILE A 17 -7.72 11.89 0.67
N LEU A 18 -7.27 12.69 1.65
CA LEU A 18 -5.85 12.98 1.82
C LEU A 18 -5.04 11.73 2.23
N ILE A 19 -5.56 10.91 3.14
CA ILE A 19 -4.90 9.67 3.57
C ILE A 19 -4.89 8.64 2.43
N GLY A 20 -6.01 8.52 1.70
CA GLY A 20 -6.11 7.70 0.50
C GLY A 20 -5.12 8.12 -0.58
N TRP A 21 -4.94 9.43 -0.78
CA TRP A 21 -3.94 9.94 -1.72
C TRP A 21 -2.51 9.67 -1.27
N TYR A 22 -2.20 9.92 0.01
CA TYR A 22 -0.86 9.69 0.57
C TYR A 22 -0.45 8.20 0.53
N THR A 23 -1.39 7.29 0.75
CA THR A 23 -1.14 5.84 0.65
C THR A 23 -0.78 5.38 -0.75
N GLN A 24 -1.29 6.03 -1.81
CA GLN A 24 -0.89 5.75 -3.19
C GLN A 24 0.58 6.11 -3.46
N LEU A 25 1.13 7.10 -2.75
CA LEU A 25 2.52 7.53 -2.93
C LEU A 25 3.53 6.57 -2.28
N ILE A 26 3.12 5.83 -1.25
CA ILE A 26 4.00 4.94 -0.48
C ILE A 26 3.95 3.48 -1.00
N LEU A 27 2.84 3.08 -1.62
CA LEU A 27 2.68 1.71 -2.11
C LEU A 27 3.64 1.41 -3.28
N PRO A 28 4.57 0.44 -3.14
CA PRO A 28 5.33 -0.05 -4.27
C PRO A 28 4.36 -0.65 -5.29
N THR A 29 4.38 -0.11 -6.51
CA THR A 29 3.43 -0.46 -7.57
C THR A 29 3.84 -1.80 -8.20
N GLU A 30 2.91 -2.76 -8.28
CA GLU A 30 3.14 -4.11 -8.85
C GLU A 30 3.70 -4.07 -10.29
N GLU A 31 3.39 -3.01 -11.04
CA GLU A 31 3.93 -2.80 -12.38
C GLU A 31 5.46 -2.69 -12.38
N ARG A 32 6.05 -2.04 -11.37
CA ARG A 32 7.49 -1.80 -11.33
C ARG A 32 8.27 -3.07 -11.00
N THR A 33 7.75 -3.90 -10.10
CA THR A 33 8.38 -5.19 -9.75
C THR A 33 8.22 -6.22 -10.86
N THR A 34 7.06 -6.27 -11.51
CA THR A 34 6.83 -7.14 -12.68
C THR A 34 7.71 -6.74 -13.87
N TYR A 35 7.87 -5.44 -14.12
CA TYR A 35 8.75 -4.95 -15.19
C TYR A 35 10.21 -5.33 -14.96
N ASN A 36 10.72 -5.14 -13.74
CA ASN A 36 12.10 -5.48 -13.40
C ASN A 36 12.36 -6.99 -13.51
N HIS A 37 11.44 -7.82 -13.01
CA HIS A 37 11.52 -9.28 -13.12
C HIS A 37 11.54 -9.75 -14.58
N LYS A 38 10.61 -9.23 -15.39
CA LYS A 38 10.53 -9.57 -16.83
C LYS A 38 11.82 -9.21 -17.56
N SER A 39 12.41 -8.05 -17.26
CA SER A 39 13.69 -7.64 -17.85
C SER A 39 14.83 -8.59 -17.46
N ARG A 40 14.92 -8.97 -16.18
CA ARG A 40 15.97 -9.87 -15.68
C ARG A 40 15.86 -11.27 -16.28
N ILE A 41 14.68 -11.88 -16.22
CA ILE A 41 14.44 -13.20 -16.81
C ILE A 41 14.73 -13.19 -18.31
N SER A 42 14.34 -12.13 -19.02
CA SER A 42 14.62 -12.01 -20.45
C SER A 42 16.13 -12.01 -20.75
N GLN A 43 16.95 -11.32 -19.94
CA GLN A 43 18.40 -11.31 -20.12
C GLN A 43 19.02 -12.67 -19.80
N LEU A 44 18.67 -13.28 -18.67
CA LEU A 44 19.18 -14.60 -18.29
C LEU A 44 18.80 -15.68 -19.31
N THR A 45 17.57 -15.62 -19.83
CA THR A 45 17.10 -16.53 -20.89
C THR A 45 17.89 -16.34 -22.18
N SER A 46 18.25 -15.10 -22.53
CA SER A 46 19.12 -14.83 -23.69
C SER A 46 20.51 -15.42 -23.48
N TYR A 47 21.13 -15.17 -22.32
CA TYR A 47 22.45 -15.74 -22.00
C TYR A 47 22.44 -17.25 -21.99
N LEU A 48 21.38 -17.88 -21.50
CA LEU A 48 21.22 -19.34 -21.54
C LEU A 48 21.15 -19.85 -22.99
N LYS A 49 20.38 -19.17 -23.85
CA LYS A 49 20.26 -19.52 -25.26
C LYS A 49 21.61 -19.42 -25.98
N ASP A 50 22.33 -18.33 -25.76
CA ASP A 50 23.63 -18.07 -26.38
C ASP A 50 24.72 -19.02 -25.87
N ALA A 51 24.72 -19.30 -24.56
CA ALA A 51 25.62 -20.26 -23.92
C ALA A 51 25.40 -21.69 -24.42
N THR A 52 24.12 -22.06 -24.62
CA THR A 52 23.75 -23.37 -25.17
C THR A 52 24.15 -23.49 -26.64
N ALA A 53 23.94 -22.44 -27.44
CA ALA A 53 24.31 -22.41 -28.85
C ALA A 53 25.84 -22.41 -29.06
N SER A 54 26.59 -21.75 -28.17
CA SER A 54 28.04 -21.64 -28.22
C SER A 54 28.77 -22.77 -27.48
N ASN A 55 28.02 -23.76 -26.97
CA ASN A 55 28.55 -24.97 -26.33
C ASN A 55 29.46 -24.66 -25.12
N TYR A 56 29.06 -23.69 -24.29
CA TYR A 56 29.71 -23.40 -23.01
C TYR A 56 29.64 -24.60 -22.05
N SER A 57 30.46 -24.59 -21.00
CA SER A 57 30.49 -25.69 -20.03
C SER A 57 29.10 -25.99 -19.45
N SER A 58 28.83 -27.27 -19.19
CA SER A 58 27.56 -27.70 -18.59
C SER A 58 27.30 -27.00 -17.26
N ASP A 59 28.36 -26.73 -16.50
CA ASP A 59 28.29 -26.07 -15.19
C ASP A 59 27.82 -24.62 -15.32
N TYR A 60 28.27 -23.89 -16.35
CA TYR A 60 27.81 -22.54 -16.62
C TYR A 60 26.33 -22.52 -17.03
N ILE A 61 25.91 -23.44 -17.92
CA ILE A 61 24.51 -23.57 -18.31
C ILE A 61 23.64 -23.95 -17.10
N ALA A 62 24.12 -24.84 -16.23
CA ALA A 62 23.44 -25.20 -15.00
C ALA A 62 23.29 -24.01 -14.04
N SER A 63 24.32 -23.18 -13.89
CA SER A 63 24.26 -21.96 -13.06
C SER A 63 23.22 -20.97 -13.58
N LEU A 64 23.13 -20.76 -14.90
CA LEU A 64 22.12 -19.87 -15.50
C LEU A 64 20.69 -20.40 -15.30
N ARG A 65 20.48 -21.72 -15.41
CA ARG A 65 19.17 -22.32 -15.10
C ARG A 65 18.78 -22.13 -13.65
N GLU A 66 19.75 -22.27 -12.75
CA GLU A 66 19.56 -22.08 -11.32
C GLU A 66 19.24 -20.62 -10.98
N ASP A 67 19.93 -19.66 -11.61
CA ASP A 67 19.65 -18.23 -11.43
C ASP A 67 18.25 -17.87 -11.95
N ILE A 68 17.82 -18.42 -13.09
CA ILE A 68 16.45 -18.25 -13.61
C ILE A 68 15.43 -18.84 -12.63
N ARG A 69 15.69 -20.04 -12.10
CA ARG A 69 14.82 -20.70 -11.12
C ARG A 69 14.68 -19.86 -9.85
N LYS A 70 15.81 -19.38 -9.32
CA LYS A 70 15.86 -18.58 -8.11
C LYS A 70 15.16 -17.23 -8.28
N GLU A 71 15.41 -16.52 -9.37
CA GLU A 71 14.73 -15.24 -9.67
C GLU A 71 13.21 -15.43 -9.81
N ASN A 72 12.75 -16.54 -10.39
CA ASN A 72 11.32 -16.88 -10.46
C ASN A 72 10.72 -17.23 -9.08
N GLU A 73 11.44 -17.99 -8.25
CA GLU A 73 11.02 -18.31 -6.88
C GLU A 73 10.95 -17.06 -5.99
N ASP A 74 11.95 -16.19 -6.10
CA ASP A 74 12.01 -14.93 -5.35
C ASP A 74 10.90 -13.98 -5.80
N PHE A 75 10.62 -13.88 -7.11
CA PHE A 75 9.49 -13.10 -7.62
C PHE A 75 8.13 -13.65 -7.15
N GLN A 76 7.93 -14.97 -7.18
CA GLN A 76 6.70 -15.58 -6.67
C GLN A 76 6.51 -15.33 -5.17
N LYS A 77 7.58 -15.37 -4.38
CA LYS A 77 7.54 -14.98 -2.95
C LYS A 77 7.20 -13.51 -2.78
N GLU A 78 7.80 -12.63 -3.58
CA GLU A 78 7.56 -11.19 -3.50
C GLU A 78 6.10 -10.85 -3.86
N ILE A 79 5.57 -11.37 -4.97
CA ILE A 79 4.17 -11.16 -5.39
C ILE A 79 3.17 -11.78 -4.39
N SER A 80 3.44 -12.99 -3.91
CA SER A 80 2.55 -13.64 -2.93
C SER A 80 2.53 -12.89 -1.59
N ASN A 81 3.66 -12.32 -1.16
CA ASN A 81 3.75 -11.49 0.04
C ASN A 81 3.18 -10.07 -0.16
N MET A 82 3.28 -9.50 -1.37
CA MET A 82 2.73 -8.18 -1.71
C MET A 82 1.22 -8.09 -1.45
N SER A 83 0.46 -9.16 -1.74
CA SER A 83 -0.99 -9.17 -1.47
C SER A 83 -1.31 -9.00 0.03
N LYS A 84 -0.50 -9.64 0.89
CA LYS A 84 -0.62 -9.55 2.35
C LYS A 84 -0.14 -8.20 2.87
N GLU A 85 0.97 -7.69 2.33
CA GLU A 85 1.47 -6.37 2.69
C GLU A 85 0.49 -5.27 2.30
N ARG A 86 -0.07 -5.32 1.08
CA ARG A 86 -1.06 -4.34 0.61
C ARG A 86 -2.30 -4.32 1.51
N THR A 87 -2.78 -5.48 1.94
CA THR A 87 -3.90 -5.58 2.89
C THR A 87 -3.53 -4.98 4.25
N SER A 88 -2.30 -5.21 4.72
CA SER A 88 -1.79 -4.62 5.96
C SER A 88 -1.72 -3.09 5.88
N TYR A 89 -1.18 -2.53 4.78
CA TYR A 89 -1.11 -1.08 4.56
C TYR A 89 -2.49 -0.44 4.47
N ILE A 90 -3.43 -1.06 3.75
CA ILE A 90 -4.82 -0.58 3.66
C ILE A 90 -5.48 -0.61 5.06
N THR A 91 -5.31 -1.70 5.80
CA THR A 91 -5.87 -1.85 7.15
C THR A 91 -5.29 -0.80 8.11
N TYR A 92 -3.98 -0.58 8.05
CA TYR A 92 -3.30 0.44 8.85
C TYR A 92 -3.78 1.85 8.51
N ALA A 93 -3.94 2.16 7.22
CA ALA A 93 -4.47 3.44 6.77
C ALA A 93 -5.93 3.67 7.21
N ILE A 94 -6.78 2.64 7.13
CA ILE A 94 -8.16 2.70 7.63
C ILE A 94 -8.16 2.91 9.14
N ASN A 95 -7.30 2.23 9.89
CA ASN A 95 -7.19 2.39 11.35
C ASN A 95 -6.75 3.80 11.74
N ILE A 96 -5.75 4.36 11.06
CA ILE A 96 -5.33 5.75 11.29
C ILE A 96 -6.48 6.72 10.97
N TRP A 97 -7.14 6.54 9.83
CA TRP A 97 -8.25 7.40 9.43
C TRP A 97 -9.43 7.32 10.40
N LEU A 98 -9.82 6.12 10.83
CA LEU A 98 -10.85 5.91 11.84
C LEU A 98 -10.44 6.52 13.18
N GLY A 99 -9.20 6.31 13.62
CA GLY A 99 -8.68 6.90 14.85
C GLY A 99 -8.76 8.42 14.85
N LEU A 100 -8.30 9.06 13.77
CA LEU A 100 -8.38 10.52 13.61
C LEU A 100 -9.83 11.01 13.53
N SER A 101 -10.70 10.30 12.81
CA SER A 101 -12.11 10.64 12.67
C SER A 101 -12.86 10.57 14.01
N VAL A 102 -12.61 9.51 14.79
CA VAL A 102 -13.19 9.34 16.13
C VAL A 102 -12.67 10.40 17.09
N ALA A 103 -11.36 10.67 17.08
CA ALA A 103 -10.76 11.71 17.92
C ALA A 103 -11.39 13.09 17.63
N LEU A 104 -11.50 13.48 16.36
CA LEU A 104 -12.14 14.73 15.94
C LEU A 104 -13.61 14.80 16.36
N TYR A 105 -14.35 13.70 16.21
CA TYR A 105 -15.74 13.64 16.64
C TYR A 105 -15.88 13.86 18.15
N ILE A 106 -15.05 13.22 18.97
CA ILE A 106 -15.04 13.39 20.43
C ILE A 106 -14.71 14.84 20.79
N THR A 107 -13.70 15.45 20.16
CA THR A 107 -13.34 16.85 20.40
C THR A 107 -14.50 17.78 20.08
N GLY A 108 -15.14 17.62 18.92
CA GLY A 108 -16.31 18.42 18.53
C GLY A 108 -17.51 18.21 19.45
N TRP A 109 -17.75 16.98 19.91
CA TRP A 109 -18.81 16.66 20.86
C TRP A 109 -18.57 17.29 22.23
N LEU A 110 -17.34 17.23 22.75
CA LEU A 110 -16.94 17.87 23.99
C LEU A 110 -17.11 19.39 23.94
N ILE A 111 -16.70 20.05 22.84
CA ILE A 111 -16.88 21.49 22.66
C ILE A 111 -18.38 21.86 22.69
N GLY A 112 -19.22 21.08 22.00
CA GLY A 112 -20.66 21.31 22.01
C GLY A 112 -21.32 21.09 23.37
N TRP A 113 -20.83 20.10 24.13
CA TRP A 113 -21.28 19.82 25.50
C TRP A 113 -20.89 20.95 26.46
N ILE A 114 -19.62 21.39 26.41
CA ILE A 114 -19.11 22.53 27.17
C ILE A 114 -19.94 23.79 26.84
N TYR A 115 -20.10 24.11 25.56
CA TYR A 115 -20.85 25.30 25.14
C TYR A 115 -22.31 25.29 25.61
N ARG A 116 -22.98 24.13 25.62
CA ARG A 116 -24.35 24.01 26.18
C ARG A 116 -24.36 24.13 27.70
N GLY A 117 -23.37 23.58 28.39
CA GLY A 117 -23.24 23.67 29.84
C GLY A 117 -23.10 25.11 30.33
N PHE A 118 -22.44 25.96 29.55
CA PHE A 118 -22.26 27.39 29.85
C PHE A 118 -23.32 28.31 29.26
N ARG A 119 -24.31 27.79 28.50
CA ARG A 119 -25.35 28.63 27.91
C ARG A 119 -26.45 28.91 28.93
N PRO A 120 -26.68 30.16 29.36
CA PRO A 120 -27.78 30.47 30.26
C PRO A 120 -29.11 30.12 29.57
N LYS A 121 -30.00 29.44 30.29
CA LYS A 121 -31.37 29.20 29.83
C LYS A 121 -32.00 30.57 29.63
N ARG A 122 -32.39 30.91 28.39
CA ARG A 122 -33.20 32.11 28.16
C ARG A 122 -34.51 31.90 28.93
N VAL A 123 -34.70 32.72 29.96
CA VAL A 123 -35.97 32.97 30.64
C VAL A 123 -36.93 33.66 29.67
#